data_AF-A0A1F8R0H4-F1
#
_entry.id   AF-A0A1F8R0H4-F1
#
_cell.length_a   1.000
_cell.length_b   1.000
_cell.length_c   1.000
_cell.angle_alpha   90.00
_cell.angle_beta   90.00
_cell.angle_gamma   90.00
#
_symmetry.space_group_name_H-M   'P 1'
#
loop_
_entity.id
_entity.type
_entity.pdbx_description
1 polymer ?
#
loop_
_entity_poly.entity_id
_entity_poly.type
_entity_poly.pdbx_seq_one_letter_code
_entity_poly.pdbx_strand_id
1 'polypeptide(L)'
;MPLLVVALLSKYTDLIKLTPPWDALESWWIIGLLIVLVTIEFFADKVPAVNHVNDVIQTFIRPVAGAVVFAASAHVITELHPVVALAAGLLIAGGVHAVKAVAIRPAVTATTAGAGNVPVSILEDFISTVLSILAIVIPLLIGALLLIFAVWVARMIWRRQEKSSPA
;
A
#
# COMPACT_ATOMS: atom_id res chain seq x y z
N MET A 1 -0.81 8.13 -7.73
CA MET A 1 -0.02 6.86 -7.78
C MET A 1 -0.65 5.61 -7.12
N PRO A 2 -1.02 5.55 -5.82
CA PRO A 2 -1.36 4.29 -5.13
C PRO A 2 -2.59 3.52 -5.67
N LEU A 3 -3.65 4.24 -6.05
CA LEU A 3 -4.86 3.62 -6.61
C LEU A 3 -4.62 2.94 -7.95
N LEU A 4 -3.73 3.47 -8.79
CA LEU A 4 -3.36 2.86 -10.07
C LEU A 4 -2.65 1.52 -9.84
N VAL A 5 -1.76 1.46 -8.86
CA VAL A 5 -1.06 0.22 -8.49
C VAL A 5 -2.06 -0.84 -8.01
N VAL A 6 -2.99 -0.47 -7.14
CA VAL A 6 -4.04 -1.38 -6.65
C VAL A 6 -4.96 -1.87 -7.77
N ALA A 7 -5.37 -0.98 -8.67
CA ALA A 7 -6.20 -1.34 -9.83
C ALA A 7 -5.48 -2.33 -10.77
N LEU A 8 -4.19 -2.11 -11.05
CA LEU A 8 -3.39 -3.00 -11.90
C LEU A 8 -3.10 -4.34 -11.22
N LEU A 9 -2.76 -4.33 -9.94
CA LEU A 9 -2.53 -5.55 -9.17
C LEU A 9 -3.80 -6.40 -9.10
N SER A 10 -4.96 -5.82 -8.81
CA SER A 10 -6.22 -6.57 -8.79
C SER A 10 -6.59 -7.14 -10.16
N LYS A 11 -6.36 -6.38 -11.23
CA LYS A 11 -6.72 -6.80 -12.59
C LYS A 11 -5.84 -7.92 -13.15
N TYR A 12 -4.55 -7.92 -12.84
CA TYR A 12 -3.58 -8.84 -13.45
C TYR A 12 -3.07 -9.93 -12.51
N THR A 13 -3.38 -9.85 -11.22
CA THR A 13 -2.92 -10.81 -10.21
C THR A 13 -4.02 -11.14 -9.20
N ASP A 14 -3.94 -12.29 -8.56
CA ASP A 14 -4.82 -12.66 -7.45
C ASP A 14 -4.36 -12.09 -6.09
N LEU A 15 -3.38 -11.19 -6.07
CA LEU A 15 -2.79 -10.67 -4.83
C LEU A 15 -3.74 -9.74 -4.07
N ILE A 16 -4.59 -9.01 -4.80
CA ILE A 16 -5.63 -8.14 -4.25
C ILE A 16 -6.91 -8.52 -4.97
N LYS A 17 -7.98 -8.82 -4.23
CA LYS A 17 -9.31 -9.06 -4.82
C LYS A 17 -10.23 -7.93 -4.42
N LEU A 18 -10.59 -7.09 -5.38
CA LEU A 18 -11.53 -6.01 -5.16
C LEU A 18 -12.96 -6.57 -5.21
N THR A 19 -13.71 -6.40 -4.13
CA THR A 19 -15.14 -6.76 -4.08
C THR A 19 -15.99 -5.56 -4.49
N PRO A 20 -17.23 -5.79 -5.00
CA PRO A 20 -18.15 -4.69 -5.31
C PRO A 20 -18.35 -3.77 -4.10
N PRO A 21 -18.31 -2.42 -4.27
CA PRO A 21 -18.28 -1.67 -5.54
C PRO A 21 -16.86 -1.29 -6.04
N TRP A 22 -15.80 -1.80 -5.41
CA TRP A 22 -14.41 -1.40 -5.68
C TRP A 22 -13.82 -2.09 -6.91
N ASP A 23 -14.44 -3.18 -7.37
CA ASP A 23 -14.16 -3.85 -8.64
C ASP A 23 -14.24 -2.91 -9.85
N ALA A 24 -14.99 -1.80 -9.74
CA ALA A 24 -15.00 -0.72 -10.72
C ALA A 24 -13.57 -0.20 -11.05
N LEU A 25 -12.64 -0.24 -10.10
CA LEU A 25 -11.25 0.18 -10.32
C LEU A 25 -10.53 -0.67 -11.40
N GLU A 26 -10.97 -1.90 -11.66
CA GLU A 26 -10.42 -2.76 -12.72
C GLU A 26 -10.87 -2.35 -14.12
N SER A 27 -11.88 -1.47 -14.24
CA SER A 27 -12.38 -0.99 -15.52
C SER A 27 -11.27 -0.26 -16.29
N TRP A 28 -11.12 -0.60 -17.58
CA TRP A 28 -10.16 0.06 -18.47
C TRP A 28 -10.34 1.58 -18.54
N TRP A 29 -11.58 2.07 -18.39
CA TRP A 29 -11.89 3.50 -18.33
C TRP A 29 -11.30 4.16 -17.08
N ILE A 30 -11.41 3.50 -15.92
CA ILE A 30 -10.90 4.01 -14.65
C ILE A 30 -9.37 3.91 -14.62
N ILE A 31 -8.79 2.81 -15.08
CA ILE A 31 -7.33 2.66 -15.21
C ILE A 31 -6.76 3.71 -16.15
N GLY A 32 -7.38 3.94 -17.31
CA GLY A 32 -6.98 4.99 -18.24
C GLY A 32 -7.02 6.38 -17.61
N LEU A 33 -8.09 6.71 -16.90
CA LEU A 33 -8.20 7.95 -16.13
C LEU A 33 -7.09 8.07 -15.08
N LEU A 34 -6.82 7.00 -14.31
CA LEU A 34 -5.77 6.98 -13.29
C LEU A 34 -4.38 7.19 -13.88
N ILE A 35 -4.08 6.63 -15.06
CA ILE A 35 -2.81 6.86 -15.78
C ILE A 35 -2.67 8.33 -16.18
N VAL A 36 -3.72 8.94 -16.73
CA VAL A 36 -3.71 10.36 -17.10
C VAL A 36 -3.49 11.23 -15.87
N LEU A 37 -4.21 10.98 -14.77
CA LEU A 37 -4.08 11.73 -13.53
C LEU A 37 -2.67 11.59 -12.92
N VAL A 38 -2.10 10.39 -12.94
CA VAL A 38 -0.71 10.14 -12.50
C VAL A 38 0.30 10.90 -13.37
N THR A 39 0.07 10.94 -14.67
CA THR A 39 0.94 11.65 -15.60
C THR A 39 0.89 13.16 -15.31
N ILE A 40 -0.30 13.70 -15.11
CA ILE A 40 -0.50 15.11 -14.71
C ILE A 40 0.20 15.39 -13.38
N GLU A 41 0.01 14.53 -12.36
CA GLU A 41 0.68 14.61 -11.05
C GLU A 41 2.20 14.71 -11.22
N PHE A 42 2.80 13.80 -12.01
CA PHE A 42 4.24 13.78 -12.26
C PHE A 42 4.79 15.08 -12.87
N PHE A 43 4.06 15.69 -13.82
CA PHE A 43 4.48 16.94 -14.44
C PHE A 43 4.17 18.17 -13.58
N ALA A 44 3.04 18.15 -12.86
CA ALA A 44 2.62 19.22 -11.95
C ALA A 44 3.66 19.45 -10.84
N ASP A 45 4.27 18.38 -10.32
CA ASP A 45 5.29 18.43 -9.27
C ASP A 45 6.59 19.11 -9.73
N LYS A 46 6.79 19.30 -11.04
CA LYS A 46 7.99 19.97 -11.60
C LYS A 46 7.89 21.49 -11.60
N VAL A 47 6.70 22.05 -11.40
CA VAL A 47 6.47 23.51 -11.42
C VAL A 47 6.05 23.96 -10.02
N PRO A 48 6.86 24.75 -9.29
CA PRO A 48 6.62 25.06 -7.87
C PRO A 48 5.23 25.66 -7.56
N ALA A 49 4.72 26.56 -8.39
CA ALA A 49 3.40 27.16 -8.20
C ALA A 49 2.26 26.14 -8.39
N VAL A 50 2.39 25.25 -9.38
CA VAL A 50 1.42 24.18 -9.64
C VAL A 50 1.53 23.11 -8.56
N ASN A 51 2.74 22.81 -8.09
CA ASN A 51 3.01 21.89 -6.99
C ASN A 51 2.27 22.31 -5.72
N HIS A 52 2.28 23.60 -5.34
CA HIS A 52 1.57 24.05 -4.15
C HIS A 52 0.05 23.85 -4.25
N VAL A 53 -0.55 24.13 -5.40
CA VAL A 53 -1.99 23.91 -5.62
C VAL A 53 -2.32 22.41 -5.66
N ASN A 54 -1.48 21.63 -6.33
CA ASN A 54 -1.58 20.17 -6.41
C ASN A 54 -1.46 19.53 -5.02
N ASP A 55 -0.49 19.97 -4.20
CA ASP A 55 -0.30 19.53 -2.81
C ASP A 55 -1.53 19.84 -1.94
N VAL A 56 -2.15 21.01 -2.12
CA VAL A 56 -3.38 21.38 -1.40
C VAL A 56 -4.53 20.46 -1.80
N ILE A 57 -4.72 20.20 -3.08
CA ILE A 57 -5.77 19.29 -3.58
C ILE A 57 -5.52 17.86 -3.07
N GLN A 58 -4.28 17.38 -3.17
CA GLN A 58 -3.91 16.03 -2.75
C GLN A 58 -3.94 15.84 -1.25
N THR A 59 -3.93 16.91 -0.46
CA THR A 59 -4.14 16.84 0.99
C THR A 59 -5.49 16.24 1.37
N PHE A 60 -6.48 16.33 0.48
CA PHE A 60 -7.78 15.69 0.66
C PHE A 60 -7.87 14.36 -0.10
N ILE A 61 -7.37 14.33 -1.34
CA ILE A 61 -7.55 13.17 -2.22
C ILE A 61 -6.70 11.96 -1.76
N ARG A 62 -5.46 12.18 -1.32
CA ARG A 62 -4.53 11.07 -0.99
C ARG A 62 -4.95 10.30 0.27
N PRO A 63 -5.38 10.95 1.37
CA PRO A 63 -5.96 10.24 2.50
C PRO A 63 -7.20 9.41 2.14
N VAL A 64 -8.11 9.98 1.35
CA VAL A 64 -9.33 9.29 0.90
C VAL A 64 -8.98 8.09 0.02
N ALA A 65 -8.02 8.23 -0.89
CA ALA A 65 -7.51 7.12 -1.69
C ALA A 65 -6.90 6.00 -0.83
N GLY A 66 -6.10 6.35 0.18
CA GLY A 66 -5.56 5.38 1.14
C GLY A 66 -6.64 4.66 1.95
N ALA A 67 -7.69 5.40 2.33
CA ALA A 67 -8.85 4.84 3.02
C ALA A 67 -9.57 3.77 2.19
N VAL A 68 -9.79 4.08 0.91
CA VAL A 68 -10.42 3.18 -0.06
C VAL A 68 -9.61 1.90 -0.23
N VAL A 69 -8.29 2.01 -0.41
CA VAL A 69 -7.40 0.84 -0.56
C VAL A 69 -7.41 -0.02 0.69
N PHE A 70 -7.34 0.60 1.88
CA PHE A 70 -7.42 -0.13 3.14
C PHE A 70 -8.76 -0.85 3.26
N ALA A 71 -9.88 -0.19 2.97
CA ALA A 71 -11.20 -0.79 3.03
C ALA A 71 -11.38 -1.98 2.07
N ALA A 72 -10.82 -1.86 0.87
CA ALA A 72 -10.78 -2.95 -0.10
C ALA A 72 -9.91 -4.13 0.39
N SER A 73 -8.78 -3.86 1.04
CA SER A 73 -7.91 -4.90 1.63
C SER A 73 -8.48 -5.55 2.89
N ALA A 74 -9.28 -4.83 3.68
CA ALA A 74 -9.82 -5.33 4.94
C ALA A 74 -10.75 -6.54 4.75
N HIS A 75 -11.51 -6.56 3.65
CA HIS A 75 -12.34 -7.69 3.24
C HIS A 75 -11.53 -8.92 2.79
N VAL A 76 -10.25 -8.75 2.44
CA VAL A 76 -9.35 -9.86 2.09
C VAL A 76 -8.83 -10.59 3.34
N ILE A 77 -8.83 -9.92 4.51
CA ILE A 77 -8.22 -10.44 5.75
C ILE A 77 -9.28 -10.70 6.85
N THR A 78 -10.46 -10.04 6.82
CA THR A 78 -11.50 -10.09 7.88
C THR A 78 -12.90 -9.64 7.38
N GLU A 79 -14.00 -10.12 8.00
CA GLU A 79 -15.40 -9.67 7.74
C GLU A 79 -15.72 -8.29 8.37
N LEU A 80 -14.90 -7.28 8.09
CA LEU A 80 -15.01 -5.93 8.67
C LEU A 80 -15.96 -5.05 7.84
N HIS A 81 -16.94 -4.41 8.50
CA HIS A 81 -17.93 -3.58 7.81
C HIS A 81 -17.26 -2.44 7.00
N PRO A 82 -17.63 -2.23 5.70
CA PRO A 82 -16.94 -1.30 4.80
C PRO A 82 -16.76 0.11 5.35
N VAL A 83 -17.76 0.64 6.07
CA VAL A 83 -17.71 1.98 6.67
C VAL A 83 -16.65 2.08 7.77
N VAL A 84 -16.48 1.03 8.58
CA VAL A 84 -15.47 0.99 9.66
C VAL A 84 -14.08 0.90 9.04
N ALA A 85 -13.93 0.08 7.99
CA ALA A 85 -12.66 -0.03 7.27
C ALA A 85 -12.28 1.28 6.57
N LEU A 86 -13.23 1.95 5.91
CA LEU A 86 -13.01 3.28 5.33
C LEU A 86 -12.64 4.32 6.40
N ALA A 87 -13.36 4.35 7.53
CA ALA A 87 -13.05 5.28 8.62
C ALA A 87 -11.64 5.05 9.18
N ALA A 88 -11.26 3.79 9.43
CA ALA A 88 -9.92 3.45 9.91
C ALA A 88 -8.84 3.82 8.89
N GLY A 89 -9.06 3.48 7.61
CA GLY A 89 -8.13 3.82 6.54
C GLY A 89 -7.98 5.33 6.34
N LEU A 90 -9.06 6.10 6.47
CA LEU A 90 -9.04 7.57 6.39
C LEU A 90 -8.29 8.18 7.57
N LEU A 91 -8.51 7.67 8.78
CA LEU A 91 -7.80 8.12 9.98
C LEU A 91 -6.29 7.85 9.89
N ILE A 92 -5.90 6.66 9.45
CA ILE A 92 -4.49 6.30 9.30
C ILE A 92 -3.84 7.11 8.17
N ALA A 93 -4.42 7.09 6.97
CA ALA A 93 -3.87 7.79 5.82
C ALA A 93 -3.87 9.32 6.00
N GLY A 94 -4.94 9.85 6.60
CA GLY A 94 -5.06 11.27 6.95
C GLY A 94 -4.07 11.70 8.03
N GLY A 95 -3.86 10.88 9.05
CA GLY A 95 -2.88 11.14 10.11
C GLY A 95 -1.44 11.20 9.57
N VAL A 96 -1.03 10.21 8.77
CA VAL A 96 0.30 10.18 8.14
C VAL A 96 0.51 11.40 7.23
N HIS A 97 -0.49 11.72 6.40
CA HIS A 97 -0.41 12.89 5.52
C HIS A 97 -0.38 14.20 6.30
N ALA A 98 -1.21 14.36 7.32
CA ALA A 98 -1.25 15.57 8.15
C ALA A 98 0.08 15.82 8.85
N VAL A 99 0.70 14.79 9.43
CA VAL A 99 2.04 14.91 10.03
C VAL A 99 3.07 15.38 9.00
N LYS A 100 3.05 14.80 7.79
CA LYS A 100 3.96 15.18 6.71
C LYS A 100 3.74 16.61 6.22
N ALA A 101 2.49 16.99 6.00
CA ALA A 101 2.11 18.29 5.43
C ALA A 101 2.24 19.44 6.44
N VAL A 102 1.92 19.20 7.71
CA VAL A 102 1.86 20.26 8.74
C VAL A 102 3.16 20.37 9.54
N ALA A 103 3.82 19.24 9.84
CA ALA A 103 5.01 19.27 10.69
C ALA A 103 6.30 19.15 9.89
N ILE A 104 6.39 18.21 8.95
CA ILE A 104 7.67 17.86 8.32
C ILE A 104 8.04 18.86 7.22
N ARG A 105 7.15 19.08 6.23
CA ARG A 105 7.45 19.97 5.08
C ARG A 105 7.68 21.44 5.48
N PRO A 106 6.88 22.06 6.38
CA PRO A 106 7.09 23.45 6.79
C PRO A 106 8.36 23.61 7.64
N ALA A 107 8.66 22.67 8.53
CA ALA A 107 9.87 22.72 9.34
C ALA A 107 11.14 22.58 8.48
N VAL A 108 11.15 21.65 7.52
CA VAL A 108 12.29 21.49 6.59
C VAL A 108 12.41 22.71 5.67
N THR A 109 11.31 23.24 5.16
CA THR A 109 11.32 24.47 4.33
C THR A 109 11.83 25.67 5.12
N ALA A 110 11.38 25.86 6.36
CA ALA A 110 11.79 26.97 7.22
C ALA A 110 13.27 26.88 7.64
N THR A 111 13.79 25.68 7.87
CA THR A 111 15.17 25.47 8.32
C THR A 111 16.19 25.43 7.19
N THR A 112 15.77 25.13 5.96
CA THR A 112 16.68 24.96 4.81
C THR A 112 16.38 25.89 3.63
N ALA A 113 15.48 26.86 3.81
CA ALA A 113 14.95 27.70 2.73
C ALA A 113 14.42 26.90 1.52
N GLY A 114 13.93 25.68 1.77
CA GLY A 114 13.42 24.76 0.75
C GLY A 114 14.45 23.83 0.08
N ALA A 115 15.75 24.03 0.32
CA ALA A 115 16.80 23.18 -0.28
C ALA A 115 16.80 21.74 0.28
N GLY A 116 16.34 21.56 1.53
CA GLY A 116 16.26 20.26 2.21
C GLY A 116 15.05 19.41 1.81
N ASN A 117 14.06 19.99 1.12
CA ASN A 117 12.85 19.26 0.73
C ASN A 117 13.16 18.12 -0.26
N VAL A 118 14.14 18.33 -1.15
CA VAL A 118 14.56 17.35 -2.16
C VAL A 118 15.24 16.12 -1.53
N PRO A 119 16.32 16.24 -0.73
CA PRO A 119 16.95 15.08 -0.11
C PRO A 119 16.04 14.37 0.90
N VAL A 120 15.17 15.09 1.62
CA VAL A 120 14.18 14.48 2.53
C VAL A 120 13.16 13.67 1.75
N SER A 121 12.67 14.16 0.61
CA SER A 121 11.77 13.41 -0.27
C SER A 121 12.42 12.14 -0.80
N ILE A 122 13.68 12.22 -1.25
CA ILE A 122 14.42 11.04 -1.75
C ILE A 122 14.59 9.98 -0.66
N LEU A 123 14.90 10.41 0.57
CA LEU A 123 15.02 9.50 1.71
C LEU A 123 13.68 8.86 2.05
N GLU A 124 12.60 9.64 2.04
CA GLU A 124 11.26 9.12 2.29
C GLU A 124 10.83 8.11 1.22
N ASP A 125 11.12 8.37 -0.05
CA ASP A 125 10.84 7.46 -1.15
C ASP A 125 11.65 6.17 -1.02
N PHE A 126 12.92 6.27 -0.61
CA PHE A 126 13.78 5.12 -0.36
C PHE A 126 13.25 4.26 0.81
N ILE A 127 12.95 4.88 1.95
CA ILE A 127 12.41 4.18 3.13
C ILE A 127 11.06 3.55 2.80
N SER A 128 10.18 4.28 2.11
CA SER A 128 8.88 3.78 1.69
C SER A 128 9.01 2.58 0.74
N THR A 129 9.99 2.62 -0.16
CA THR A 129 10.32 1.50 -1.07
C THR A 129 10.82 0.29 -0.30
N VAL A 130 11.77 0.47 0.63
CA VAL A 130 12.30 -0.62 1.45
C VAL A 130 11.20 -1.23 2.31
N LEU A 131 10.39 -0.42 2.98
CA LEU A 131 9.27 -0.88 3.80
C LEU A 131 8.22 -1.61 2.96
N SER A 132 7.94 -1.13 1.75
CA SER A 132 7.01 -1.80 0.83
C SER A 132 7.53 -3.18 0.39
N ILE A 133 8.82 -3.31 0.08
CA ILE A 133 9.44 -4.60 -0.25
C ILE A 133 9.37 -5.54 0.96
N LEU A 134 9.75 -5.05 2.15
CA LEU A 134 9.71 -5.84 3.38
C LEU A 134 8.29 -6.29 3.73
N ALA A 135 7.28 -5.44 3.50
CA ALA A 135 5.88 -5.77 3.74
C ALA A 135 5.39 -6.95 2.87
N ILE A 136 6.02 -7.20 1.72
CA ILE A 136 5.71 -8.34 0.84
C ILE A 136 6.60 -9.54 1.18
N VAL A 137 7.90 -9.31 1.37
CA VAL A 137 8.90 -10.37 1.58
C VAL A 137 8.72 -11.07 2.94
N ILE A 138 8.45 -10.31 4.01
CA ILE A 138 8.32 -10.88 5.37
C ILE A 138 7.18 -11.92 5.45
N PRO A 139 5.95 -11.64 4.97
CA PRO A 139 4.89 -12.65 4.95
C PRO A 139 5.25 -13.92 4.16
N LEU A 140 5.93 -13.78 3.02
CA LEU A 140 6.35 -14.93 2.20
C LEU A 140 7.41 -15.78 2.91
N LEU A 141 8.38 -15.15 3.57
CA LEU A 141 9.40 -15.85 4.35
C LEU A 141 8.78 -16.62 5.52
N ILE A 142 7.82 -16.00 6.23
CA ILE A 142 7.07 -16.67 7.30
C ILE A 142 6.30 -17.86 6.74
N GLY A 143 5.60 -17.69 5.61
CA GLY A 143 4.89 -18.78 4.92
C GLY A 143 5.80 -19.95 4.54
N ALA A 144 6.98 -19.66 3.98
CA ALA A 144 7.96 -20.68 3.61
C ALA A 144 8.48 -21.46 4.83
N LEU A 145 8.79 -20.76 5.93
CA LEU A 145 9.22 -21.39 7.19
C LEU A 145 8.14 -22.32 7.77
N LEU A 146 6.87 -21.87 7.75
CA LEU A 146 5.76 -22.70 8.21
C LEU A 146 5.56 -23.94 7.34
N LEU A 147 5.74 -23.84 6.03
CA LEU A 147 5.68 -25.00 5.13
C LEU A 147 6.81 -26.01 5.40
N ILE A 148 8.05 -25.53 5.57
CA ILE A 148 9.19 -26.40 5.91
C ILE A 148 8.92 -27.14 7.23
N PHE A 149 8.41 -26.41 8.23
CA PHE A 149 8.04 -26.98 9.52
C PHE A 149 6.93 -28.03 9.37
N ALA A 150 5.88 -27.75 8.60
CA ALA A 150 4.79 -28.69 8.35
C ALA A 150 5.28 -29.96 7.65
N VAL A 151 6.16 -29.85 6.64
CA VAL A 151 6.77 -31.01 5.95
C VAL A 151 7.65 -31.82 6.90
N TRP A 152 8.40 -31.16 7.78
CA TRP A 152 9.22 -31.82 8.80
C TRP A 152 8.37 -32.62 9.78
N VAL A 153 7.28 -32.02 10.31
CA VAL A 153 6.32 -32.70 11.19
C VAL A 153 5.65 -33.87 10.46
N ALA A 154 5.19 -33.68 9.22
CA ALA A 154 4.57 -34.73 8.43
C ALA A 154 5.51 -35.92 8.21
N ARG A 155 6.78 -35.67 7.87
CA ARG A 155 7.81 -36.72 7.75
C ARG A 155 8.10 -37.41 9.07
N MET A 156 8.10 -36.69 10.18
CA MET A 156 8.30 -37.26 11.52
C MET A 156 7.15 -38.21 11.89
N ILE A 157 5.91 -37.85 11.55
CA ILE A 157 4.73 -38.68 11.77
C ILE A 157 4.76 -39.91 10.86
N TRP A 158 5.10 -39.75 9.57
CA TRP A 158 5.17 -40.86 8.61
C TRP A 158 6.24 -41.90 9.01
N ARG A 159 7.42 -41.45 9.45
CA ARG A 159 8.49 -42.32 9.96
C ARG A 159 8.13 -43.04 11.26
N ARG A 160 7.15 -42.53 12.02
CA ARG A 160 6.64 -43.22 13.21
C ARG A 160 5.64 -44.32 12.82
N GLN A 161 4.89 -44.15 11.73
CA GLN A 161 3.95 -45.15 11.23
C GLN A 161 4.64 -46.34 10.54
N GLU A 162 5.75 -46.12 9.81
CA GLU A 162 6.55 -47.22 9.22
C GLU A 162 7.18 -48.16 10.26
N LYS A 163 7.43 -47.65 11.48
CA LYS A 163 7.95 -48.47 12.59
C LYS A 163 6.86 -49.30 13.29
N SER A 164 5.60 -49.16 12.88
CA SER A 164 4.44 -49.83 13.49
C SER A 164 3.77 -50.85 12.55
N SER A 165 4.36 -51.18 11.40
CA SER A 165 3.94 -52.33 10.59
C SER A 165 4.64 -53.61 11.10
N PRO A 166 3.93 -54.53 11.78
CA PRO A 166 4.49 -55.81 12.20
C PRO A 166 4.66 -56.74 10.99
N ALA A 167 5.80 -57.40 10.92
CA ALA A 167 5.99 -58.61 10.10
C ALA A 167 5.37 -59.82 10.80
#